data_AF-R7MAZ9-F1
#
_entry.id   AF-R7MAZ9-F1
#
_cell.length_a   1.000
_cell.length_b   1.000
_cell.length_c   1.000
_cell.angle_alpha   90.00
_cell.angle_beta   90.00
_cell.angle_gamma   90.00
#
_symmetry.space_group_name_H-M   'P 1'
#
loop_
_entity.id
_entity.type
_entity.pdbx_description
1 polymer ?
#
loop_
_entity_poly.entity_id
_entity_poly.type
_entity_poly.pdbx_seq_one_letter_code
_entity_poly.pdbx_strand_id
1 'polypeptide(L)'
;MQNLKSRIEAVLFVTAKALSLEEIATYLDVEPEEIEESILELIMDYASRDGALEIDDENGYILQVKEDYSDIVEKICPIDLLKRFVRFIYHLRF
;
A
#
# COMPACT_ATOMS: atom_id res chain seq x y z
N MET A 1 -23.50 -4.86 4.81
CA MET A 1 -22.58 -3.89 5.43
C MET A 1 -21.30 -3.93 4.62
N GLN A 2 -20.89 -2.81 4.01
CA GLN A 2 -19.57 -2.77 3.36
C GLN A 2 -18.51 -2.91 4.45
N ASN A 3 -17.64 -3.90 4.32
CA ASN A 3 -16.58 -4.16 5.30
C ASN A 3 -15.57 -3.00 5.23
N LEU A 4 -15.23 -2.40 6.37
CA LEU A 4 -14.28 -1.28 6.44
C LEU A 4 -12.95 -1.64 5.78
N LYS A 5 -12.50 -2.89 5.98
CA LYS A 5 -11.38 -3.54 5.27
C LYS A 5 -11.44 -3.39 3.75
N SER A 6 -12.58 -3.69 3.13
CA SER A 6 -12.74 -3.58 1.66
C SER A 6 -12.71 -2.12 1.18
N ARG A 7 -13.10 -1.16 2.03
CA ARG A 7 -12.99 0.27 1.71
C ARG A 7 -11.55 0.75 1.79
N ILE A 8 -10.81 0.36 2.82
CA ILE A 8 -9.38 0.63 2.96
C ILE A 8 -8.61 0.05 1.77
N GLU A 9 -8.88 -1.21 1.43
CA GLU A 9 -8.30 -1.87 0.27
C GLU A 9 -8.55 -1.08 -1.03
N ALA A 10 -9.79 -0.61 -1.25
CA ALA A 10 -10.11 0.21 -2.41
C ALA A 10 -9.34 1.53 -2.43
N VAL A 11 -9.14 2.18 -1.28
CA VAL A 11 -8.34 3.41 -1.18
C VAL A 11 -6.88 3.13 -1.55
N LEU A 12 -6.25 2.14 -0.90
CA LEU A 12 -4.85 1.77 -1.16
C LEU A 12 -4.62 1.36 -2.62
N PHE A 13 -5.56 0.60 -3.19
CA PHE A 13 -5.48 0.14 -4.58
C PHE A 13 -5.59 1.30 -5.59
N VAL A 14 -6.48 2.27 -5.34
CA VAL A 14 -6.70 3.40 -6.26
C VAL A 14 -5.59 4.44 -6.16
N THR A 15 -5.09 4.71 -4.95
CA THR A 15 -4.06 5.73 -4.75
C THR A 15 -2.68 5.27 -5.21
N ALA A 16 -2.38 3.97 -5.13
CA ALA A 16 -1.11 3.35 -5.54
C ALA A 16 0.12 4.10 -4.98
N LYS A 17 -0.02 4.65 -3.77
CA LYS A 17 1.02 5.35 -3.00
C LYS A 17 0.89 5.00 -1.52
N ALA A 18 1.97 5.17 -0.78
CA ALA A 18 1.94 5.10 0.68
C ALA A 18 1.02 6.20 1.24
N LEU A 19 0.10 5.78 2.11
CA LEU A 19 -0.84 6.64 2.81
C LEU A 19 -0.66 6.52 4.32
N SER A 20 -0.79 7.62 5.05
CA SER A 20 -0.86 7.56 6.51
C SER A 20 -2.26 7.14 6.99
N LEU A 21 -2.39 6.73 8.26
CA LEU A 21 -3.68 6.43 8.88
C LEU A 21 -4.64 7.63 8.78
N GLU A 22 -4.13 8.84 8.98
CA GLU A 22 -4.92 10.07 8.94
C GLU A 22 -5.42 10.37 7.52
N GLU A 23 -4.61 10.09 6.48
CA GLU A 23 -5.05 10.21 5.09
C GLU A 23 -6.19 9.24 4.79
N ILE A 24 -6.04 7.96 5.20
CA ILE A 24 -7.06 6.93 4.97
C ILE A 24 -8.34 7.26 5.73
N ALA A 25 -8.23 7.66 7.00
CA ALA A 25 -9.32 8.15 7.83
C ALA A 25 -10.05 9.32 7.16
N THR A 26 -9.31 10.27 6.60
CA THR A 26 -9.87 11.42 5.86
C THR A 26 -10.61 10.98 4.59
N TYR A 27 -10.08 10.02 3.83
CA TYR A 27 -10.75 9.52 2.62
C TYR A 27 -12.04 8.76 2.93
N LEU A 28 -12.08 8.06 4.06
CA LEU A 28 -13.18 7.18 4.42
C LEU A 28 -14.19 7.83 5.36
N ASP A 29 -13.87 9.00 5.93
CA ASP A 29 -14.63 9.71 6.96
C ASP A 29 -14.91 8.81 8.17
N VAL A 30 -13.84 8.18 8.67
CA VAL A 30 -13.85 7.18 9.76
C VAL A 30 -12.73 7.52 10.74
N GLU A 31 -12.94 7.21 12.02
CA GLU A 31 -11.95 7.47 13.06
C GLU A 31 -10.64 6.69 12.80
N PRO A 32 -9.45 7.29 13.01
CA PRO A 32 -8.17 6.63 12.77
C PRO A 32 -8.00 5.31 13.54
N GLU A 33 -8.57 5.23 14.74
CA GLU A 33 -8.53 4.05 15.60
C GLU A 33 -9.26 2.85 14.97
N GLU A 34 -10.41 3.07 14.32
CA GLU A 34 -11.15 2.02 13.61
C GLU A 34 -10.42 1.58 12.31
N ILE A 35 -9.73 2.53 11.66
CA ILE A 35 -8.89 2.23 10.50
C ILE A 35 -7.68 1.39 10.90
N GLU A 36 -7.03 1.71 12.02
CA GLU A 36 -5.85 0.99 12.52
C GLU A 36 -6.16 -0.48 12.79
N GLU A 37 -7.25 -0.78 13.51
CA GLU A 37 -7.65 -2.17 13.75
C GLU A 37 -7.96 -2.89 12.43
N SER A 38 -8.69 -2.23 11.53
CA SER A 38 -9.11 -2.82 10.26
C SER A 38 -7.94 -3.06 9.29
N ILE A 39 -6.95 -2.18 9.26
CA ILE A 39 -5.80 -2.30 8.36
C ILE A 39 -4.84 -3.38 8.85
N LEU A 40 -4.67 -3.55 10.16
CA LEU A 40 -3.88 -4.62 10.75
C LEU A 40 -4.48 -5.99 10.41
N GLU A 41 -5.80 -6.14 10.54
CA GLU A 41 -6.49 -7.34 10.09
C GLU A 41 -6.28 -7.58 8.59
N LEU A 42 -6.35 -6.52 7.77
CA LEU A 42 -6.15 -6.63 6.32
C LEU A 42 -4.71 -7.05 5.97
N ILE A 43 -3.71 -6.54 6.68
CA ILE A 43 -2.31 -6.96 6.54
C ILE A 43 -2.17 -8.45 6.86
N MET A 44 -2.77 -8.92 7.95
CA MET A 44 -2.75 -10.35 8.31
C MET A 44 -3.47 -11.22 7.25
N ASP A 45 -4.59 -10.74 6.72
CA ASP A 45 -5.34 -11.41 5.65
C ASP A 45 -4.47 -11.54 4.38
N TYR A 46 -3.75 -10.49 3.99
CA TYR A 46 -2.84 -10.51 2.84
C TYR A 46 -1.55 -11.33 3.07
N ALA A 47 -1.02 -11.32 4.30
CA ALA A 47 0.16 -12.10 4.68
C ALA A 47 -0.13 -13.61 4.72
N SER A 48 -1.30 -14.01 5.24
CA SER A 48 -1.71 -15.42 5.31
C SER A 48 -2.21 -15.98 3.98
N ARG A 49 -2.61 -15.11 3.05
CA ARG A 49 -3.03 -15.51 1.71
C ARG A 49 -1.81 -15.87 0.86
N ASP A 50 -1.88 -17.02 0.20
CA ASP A 50 -0.99 -17.40 -0.92
C ASP A 50 -1.31 -16.54 -2.16
N GLY A 51 -1.08 -15.23 -2.03
CA GLY A 51 -1.20 -14.24 -3.08
C GLY A 51 0.13 -13.56 -3.35
N ALA A 52 0.24 -12.94 -4.52
CA ALA A 52 1.42 -12.18 -4.94
C ALA A 52 1.44 -10.73 -4.41
N LEU A 53 0.44 -10.32 -3.63
CA LEU A 53 0.32 -8.97 -3.09
C LEU A 53 0.50 -8.97 -1.57
N GLU A 54 0.97 -7.86 -1.04
CA GLU A 54 1.11 -7.57 0.38
C GLU A 54 0.80 -6.10 0.66
N ILE A 55 0.56 -5.78 1.94
CA ILE A 55 0.44 -4.41 2.41
C ILE A 55 1.69 -4.11 3.22
N ASP A 56 2.46 -3.13 2.76
CA ASP A 56 3.64 -2.60 3.46
C ASP A 56 3.22 -1.45 4.38
N ASP A 57 3.79 -1.43 5.58
CA ASP A 57 3.52 -0.47 6.65
C ASP A 57 4.77 0.34 7.08
N GLU A 58 5.95 0.15 6.45
CA GLU A 58 7.20 0.78 6.89
C GLU A 58 7.23 2.31 6.75
N ASN A 59 6.63 2.87 5.70
CA ASN A 59 6.62 4.32 5.42
C ASN A 59 5.21 4.85 5.12
N GLY A 60 4.22 4.24 5.78
CA GLY A 60 2.80 4.40 5.47
C GLY A 60 2.27 3.19 4.71
N TYR A 61 0.96 3.04 4.74
CA TYR A 61 0.29 1.86 4.21
C TYR A 61 0.21 1.93 2.68
N ILE A 62 0.74 0.91 2.01
CA ILE A 62 0.66 0.75 0.56
C ILE A 62 0.39 -0.70 0.19
N LEU A 63 -0.48 -0.92 -0.80
CA LEU A 63 -0.67 -2.24 -1.40
C LEU A 63 0.34 -2.44 -2.53
N GLN A 64 1.22 -3.43 -2.38
CA GLN A 64 2.29 -3.72 -3.33
C GLN A 64 2.43 -5.21 -3.64
N VAL A 65 3.31 -5.54 -4.59
CA VAL A 65 3.63 -6.92 -4.96
C VAL A 65 4.70 -7.44 -4.00
N LYS A 66 4.56 -8.67 -3.50
CA LYS A 66 5.56 -9.32 -2.64
C LYS A 66 6.91 -9.37 -3.33
N GLU A 67 7.98 -9.23 -2.53
CA GLU A 67 9.34 -9.25 -3.05
C GLU A 67 9.66 -10.54 -3.84
N ASP A 68 9.05 -11.67 -3.47
CA ASP A 68 9.20 -12.96 -4.16
C ASP A 68 8.85 -12.91 -5.66
N TYR A 69 8.03 -11.95 -6.08
CA TYR A 69 7.60 -11.77 -7.48
C TYR A 69 8.19 -10.50 -8.12
N SER A 70 9.20 -9.89 -7.51
CA SER A 70 9.86 -8.68 -8.03
C SER A 70 10.43 -8.88 -9.44
N ASP A 71 10.86 -10.10 -9.78
CA ASP A 71 11.38 -10.44 -11.11
C ASP A 71 10.32 -10.28 -12.22
N ILE A 72 9.03 -10.47 -11.88
CA ILE A 72 7.90 -10.23 -12.78
C ILE A 72 7.67 -8.73 -12.96
N VAL A 73 7.73 -7.97 -11.86
CA VAL A 73 7.59 -6.50 -11.88
C VAL A 73 8.69 -5.87 -12.75
N GLU A 74 9.94 -6.32 -12.61
CA GLU A 74 11.06 -5.85 -13.43
C GLU A 74 10.91 -6.17 -14.92
N LYS A 75 10.29 -7.31 -15.27
CA LYS A 75 10.06 -7.70 -16.67
C LYS A 75 8.92 -6.94 -17.33
N ILE A 76 7.87 -6.61 -16.57
CA ILE A 76 6.66 -5.97 -17.10
C ILE A 76 6.76 -4.45 -17.05
N CYS A 77 7.49 -3.90 -16.08
CA CYS A 77 7.64 -2.46 -15.92
C CYS A 77 8.77 -1.94 -16.82
N PRO A 78 8.48 -1.22 -17.93
CA PRO A 78 9.52 -0.58 -18.70
C PRO A 78 10.23 0.44 -17.81
N ILE A 79 11.56 0.44 -17.91
CA ILE A 79 12.53 1.21 -17.11
C ILE A 79 12.20 2.72 -16.98
N ASP A 80 11.30 3.26 -17.81
CA ASP A 80 10.80 4.64 -17.72
C ASP A 80 9.76 4.89 -16.61
N LEU A 81 9.06 3.89 -16.08
CA LEU A 81 8.15 4.04 -14.92
C LEU A 81 8.89 4.05 -13.58
N LEU A 82 10.08 3.44 -13.50
CA LEU A 82 10.98 3.51 -12.35
C LEU A 82 11.44 4.95 -12.04
N LYS A 83 11.42 5.87 -13.02
CA LYS A 83 11.75 7.30 -12.81
C LYS A 83 10.71 8.05 -11.97
N ARG A 84 9.50 7.50 -11.76
CA ARG A 84 8.50 8.11 -10.87
C ARG A 84 8.65 7.69 -9.40
N PHE A 85 9.32 6.56 -9.13
CA PHE A 85 9.67 6.12 -7.76
C PHE A 85 11.08 6.55 -7.32
N VAL A 86 12.04 6.75 -8.23
CA VAL A 86 13.42 7.17 -7.88
C VAL A 86 13.55 8.66 -7.47
N ARG A 87 12.46 9.46 -7.49
CA ARG A 87 12.55 10.90 -7.16
C ARG A 87 12.48 11.25 -5.67
N PHE A 88 12.29 10.29 -4.74
CA PHE A 88 12.36 10.57 -3.31
C PHE A 88 13.71 10.23 -2.64
N ILE A 89 14.47 9.25 -3.14
CA ILE A 89 15.72 8.81 -2.47
C ILE A 89 16.96 9.68 -2.82
N TYR A 90 16.90 10.58 -3.81
CA TYR A 90 18.06 11.42 -4.18
C TYR A 90 17.97 12.89 -3.77
N HIS A 91 16.95 13.35 -3.03
CA HIS A 91 16.89 14.76 -2.59
C HIS A 91 17.48 15.03 -1.19
N LEU A 92 18.10 14.04 -0.56
CA LEU A 92 18.94 14.23 0.64
C LEU A 92 20.38 13.82 0.34
N ARG A 93 21.04 14.62 -0.50
CA ARG A 93 22.50 14.81 -0.55
C ARG A 93 22.82 15.90 -1.56
N PHE A 94 22.70 17.15 -1.13
CA PHE A 94 23.72 18.20 -1.22
C PHE A 94 23.25 19.44 -0.46
#